data_AF-A0A0H4A274-F1
#
_entry.id   AF-A0A0H4A274-F1
#
_cell.length_a   1.000
_cell.length_b   1.000
_cell.length_c   1.000
_cell.angle_alpha   90.00
_cell.angle_beta   90.00
_cell.angle_gamma   90.00
#
_symmetry.space_group_name_H-M   'P 1'
#
loop_
_entity.id
_entity.type
_entity.pdbx_description
1 polymer ?
#
loop_
_entity_poly.entity_id
_entity_poly.type
_entity_poly.pdbx_seq_one_letter_code
_entity_poly.pdbx_strand_id
1 'polypeptide(L)'
;MKFTQTFLLLGLIAPCAFAQSLPQVDTLQVAARTLYPPQVTTVGDAATWLLEPLGYHIVTDYPAPKSAQLLLSKPIPTAAKVYRTMPVTHALQLLIGENNSLIVDREHKLITFSKGVLL
;
A
#
# COMPACT_ATOMS: atom_id res chain seq x y z
N MET A 1 57.19 -13.00 -50.98
CA MET A 1 55.87 -13.59 -51.28
C MET A 1 55.61 -14.75 -50.32
N LYS A 2 54.84 -14.54 -49.24
CA LYS A 2 54.11 -15.60 -48.54
C LYS A 2 52.77 -15.04 -48.07
N PHE A 3 51.72 -15.69 -48.54
CA PHE A 3 50.32 -15.32 -48.45
C PHE A 3 49.79 -15.59 -47.04
N THR A 4 49.19 -14.57 -46.45
CA THR A 4 47.86 -14.54 -45.83
C THR A 4 47.42 -15.76 -45.01
N GLN A 5 47.12 -15.51 -43.73
CA GLN A 5 45.85 -15.93 -43.11
C GLN A 5 45.66 -15.22 -41.75
N THR A 6 44.96 -14.09 -41.80
CA THR A 6 44.45 -13.39 -40.61
C THR A 6 43.11 -14.02 -40.26
N PHE A 7 43.03 -14.80 -39.18
CA PHE A 7 41.78 -15.36 -38.68
C PHE A 7 41.01 -14.23 -37.96
N LEU A 8 39.95 -13.73 -38.60
CA LEU A 8 39.05 -12.72 -38.05
C LEU A 8 38.05 -13.41 -37.11
N LEU A 9 38.30 -13.38 -35.80
CA LEU A 9 37.30 -13.79 -34.80
C LEU A 9 36.23 -12.68 -34.70
N LEU A 10 35.10 -12.85 -35.38
CA LEU A 10 33.92 -12.02 -35.17
C LEU A 10 33.23 -12.49 -33.87
N GLY A 11 33.39 -11.70 -32.81
CA GLY A 11 32.76 -11.96 -31.51
C GLY A 11 31.23 -11.86 -31.59
N LEU A 12 30.54 -12.91 -31.14
CA LEU A 12 29.12 -12.88 -30.82
C LEU A 12 28.92 -12.12 -29.51
N ILE A 13 28.88 -10.78 -29.59
CA ILE A 13 28.42 -9.97 -28.46
C ILE A 13 26.90 -9.98 -28.51
N ALA A 14 26.27 -10.95 -27.84
CA ALA A 14 24.83 -10.91 -27.63
C ALA A 14 24.51 -9.65 -26.82
N PRO A 15 23.64 -8.74 -27.28
CA PRO A 15 23.20 -7.64 -26.45
C PRO A 15 22.45 -8.25 -25.27
N CYS A 16 22.99 -8.09 -24.05
CA CYS A 16 22.22 -8.32 -22.84
C CYS A 16 21.02 -7.37 -22.90
N ALA A 17 19.84 -7.90 -23.24
CA ALA A 17 18.61 -7.14 -23.12
C ALA A 17 18.44 -6.80 -21.63
N PHE A 18 18.55 -5.51 -21.29
CA PHE A 18 18.22 -5.04 -19.95
C PHE A 18 16.74 -5.34 -19.71
N ALA A 19 16.45 -6.25 -18.79
CA ALA A 19 15.07 -6.53 -18.39
C ALA A 19 14.46 -5.24 -17.85
N GLN A 20 13.43 -4.73 -18.51
CA GLN A 20 12.68 -3.57 -18.02
C GLN A 20 12.01 -3.97 -16.70
N SER A 21 12.21 -3.19 -15.64
CA SER A 21 11.50 -3.41 -14.38
C SER A 21 10.00 -3.31 -14.62
N LEU A 22 9.23 -4.29 -14.14
CA LEU A 22 7.77 -4.21 -14.19
C LEU A 22 7.30 -2.97 -13.44
N PRO A 23 6.25 -2.28 -13.93
CA PRO A 23 5.66 -1.16 -13.19
C PRO A 23 5.19 -1.65 -11.82
N GLN A 24 5.50 -0.89 -10.78
CA GLN A 24 5.08 -1.20 -9.42
C GLN A 24 3.54 -1.14 -9.33
N VAL A 25 2.93 -2.24 -8.91
CA VAL A 25 1.48 -2.33 -8.73
C VAL A 25 1.07 -1.66 -7.42
N ASP A 26 0.11 -0.74 -7.45
CA ASP A 26 -0.46 -0.14 -6.23
C ASP A 26 -1.41 -1.14 -5.55
N THR A 27 -0.91 -1.85 -4.54
CA THR A 27 -1.66 -2.89 -3.83
C THR A 27 -2.83 -2.35 -3.01
N LEU A 28 -2.89 -1.04 -2.72
CA LEU A 28 -4.02 -0.45 -1.99
C LEU A 28 -5.28 -0.30 -2.85
N GLN A 29 -5.15 -0.43 -4.17
CA GLN A 29 -6.30 -0.43 -5.09
C GLN A 29 -6.91 -1.82 -5.30
N VAL A 30 -6.29 -2.86 -4.74
CA VAL A 30 -6.81 -4.23 -4.80
C VAL A 30 -8.10 -4.31 -3.98
N ALA A 31 -9.06 -5.06 -4.50
CA ALA A 31 -10.34 -5.28 -3.84
C ALA A 31 -10.18 -6.16 -2.60
N ALA A 32 -10.66 -5.67 -1.45
CA ALA A 32 -10.72 -6.42 -0.20
C ALA A 32 -12.17 -6.60 0.26
N ARG A 33 -12.41 -7.70 0.97
CA ARG A 33 -13.69 -7.99 1.61
C ARG A 33 -13.72 -7.35 3.00
N THR A 34 -14.73 -6.51 3.27
CA THR A 34 -14.94 -5.90 4.59
C THR A 34 -15.68 -6.86 5.54
N LEU A 35 -15.12 -8.05 5.71
CA LEU A 35 -15.57 -9.07 6.66
C LEU A 35 -14.56 -9.14 7.79
N TYR A 36 -14.91 -8.54 8.92
CA TYR A 36 -14.04 -8.50 10.09
C TYR A 36 -14.39 -9.64 11.04
N PRO A 37 -13.40 -10.37 11.58
CA PRO A 37 -13.65 -11.38 12.59
C PRO A 37 -14.07 -10.73 13.92
N PRO A 38 -14.70 -11.47 14.86
CA PRO A 38 -15.29 -10.89 16.08
C PRO A 38 -14.31 -10.11 16.97
N GLN A 39 -13.02 -10.45 16.95
CA GLN A 39 -11.97 -9.76 17.70
C GLN A 39 -11.58 -8.39 17.14
N VAL A 40 -11.98 -8.06 15.91
CA VAL A 40 -11.70 -6.77 15.27
C VAL A 40 -12.80 -5.80 15.67
N THR A 41 -12.49 -4.88 16.59
CA THR A 41 -13.50 -4.05 17.28
C THR A 41 -13.32 -2.55 17.05
N THR A 42 -12.08 -2.13 16.80
CA THR A 42 -11.71 -0.73 16.58
C THR A 42 -11.39 -0.46 15.11
N VAL A 43 -11.36 0.83 14.76
CA VAL A 43 -10.88 1.31 13.45
C VAL A 43 -9.44 0.86 13.22
N GLY A 44 -8.59 0.89 14.25
CA GLY A 44 -7.21 0.41 14.18
C GLY A 44 -7.11 -1.08 13.88
N ASP A 45 -7.93 -1.91 14.55
CA ASP A 45 -7.97 -3.35 14.28
C ASP A 45 -8.39 -3.63 12.84
N ALA A 46 -9.45 -2.95 12.38
CA ALA A 46 -9.99 -3.14 11.04
C ALA A 46 -9.03 -2.65 9.95
N ALA A 47 -8.37 -1.51 10.17
CA ALA A 47 -7.35 -1.00 9.27
C ALA A 47 -6.15 -1.97 9.22
N THR A 48 -5.70 -2.47 10.35
CA THR A 48 -4.60 -3.46 10.42
C THR A 48 -4.97 -4.74 9.68
N TRP A 49 -6.18 -5.26 9.88
CA TRP A 49 -6.70 -6.44 9.18
C TRP A 49 -6.67 -6.30 7.65
N LEU A 50 -6.98 -5.12 7.13
CA LEU A 50 -6.96 -4.86 5.69
C LEU A 50 -5.54 -4.65 5.13
N LEU A 51 -4.63 -4.14 5.95
CA LEU A 51 -3.30 -3.70 5.54
C LEU A 51 -2.20 -4.74 5.74
N GLU A 52 -2.34 -5.61 6.73
CA GLU A 52 -1.38 -6.67 7.05
C GLU A 52 -1.05 -7.55 5.83
N PRO A 53 -2.04 -8.06 5.05
CA PRO A 53 -1.75 -8.89 3.88
C PRO A 53 -1.01 -8.13 2.77
N LEU A 54 -1.04 -6.80 2.79
CA LEU A 54 -0.41 -5.92 1.81
C LEU A 54 0.98 -5.44 2.24
N GLY A 55 1.41 -5.80 3.46
CA GLY A 55 2.69 -5.42 4.05
C GLY A 55 2.76 -3.96 4.49
N TYR A 56 1.62 -3.29 4.70
CA TYR A 56 1.60 -1.90 5.19
C TYR A 56 1.54 -1.85 6.71
N HIS A 57 2.27 -0.90 7.30
CA HIS A 57 2.33 -0.66 8.73
C HIS A 57 1.69 0.67 9.11
N ILE A 58 0.86 0.65 10.14
CA ILE A 58 0.23 1.87 10.67
C ILE A 58 1.21 2.56 11.61
N VAL A 59 1.47 3.84 11.39
CA VAL A 59 2.32 4.68 12.25
C VAL A 59 1.44 5.67 13.02
N THR A 60 1.62 5.71 14.34
CA THR A 60 0.88 6.63 15.24
C THR A 60 1.78 7.55 16.05
N ASP A 61 3.06 7.22 16.17
CA ASP A 61 4.08 8.05 16.79
C ASP A 61 4.73 9.02 15.78
N TYR A 62 5.47 10.02 16.27
CA TYR A 62 6.17 10.99 15.43
C TYR A 62 6.93 10.28 14.28
N PRO A 63 6.74 10.67 13.00
CA PRO A 63 6.16 11.93 12.50
C PRO A 63 4.63 11.92 12.26
N ALA A 64 3.89 10.90 12.72
CA ALA A 64 2.46 10.82 12.50
C ALA A 64 1.65 11.95 13.18
N PRO A 65 0.49 12.32 12.62
CA PRO A 65 -0.43 13.28 13.23
C PRO A 65 -0.89 12.80 14.63
N LYS A 66 -0.95 13.71 15.61
CA LYS A 66 -1.46 13.42 16.97
C LYS A 66 -2.89 12.86 16.99
N SER A 67 -3.67 13.12 15.94
CA SER A 67 -5.04 12.62 15.80
C SER A 67 -5.12 11.15 15.35
N ALA A 68 -4.03 10.56 14.85
CA ALA A 68 -4.01 9.19 14.34
C ALA A 68 -4.49 8.19 15.40
N GLN A 69 -3.89 8.23 16.59
CA GLN A 69 -4.22 7.31 17.67
C GLN A 69 -5.67 7.45 18.13
N LEU A 70 -6.19 8.69 18.22
CA LEU A 70 -7.57 8.99 18.56
C LEU A 70 -8.58 8.52 17.50
N LEU A 71 -8.21 8.52 16.22
CA LEU A 71 -9.06 7.99 15.14
C LEU A 71 -9.10 6.46 15.19
N LEU A 72 -7.94 5.83 15.40
CA LEU A 72 -7.80 4.37 15.40
C LEU A 72 -8.45 3.71 16.61
N SER A 73 -8.49 4.39 17.76
CA SER A 73 -9.16 3.87 18.96
C SER A 73 -10.69 3.91 18.90
N LYS A 74 -11.28 4.49 17.86
CA LYS A 74 -12.75 4.54 17.69
C LYS A 74 -13.32 3.15 17.39
N PRO A 75 -14.57 2.86 17.78
CA PRO A 75 -15.25 1.67 17.32
C PRO A 75 -15.46 1.70 15.80
N ILE A 76 -15.55 0.53 15.17
CA ILE A 76 -15.85 0.42 13.74
C ILE A 76 -17.20 1.09 13.43
N PRO A 77 -17.25 2.08 12.51
CA PRO A 77 -18.49 2.74 12.14
C PRO A 77 -19.53 1.75 11.58
N THR A 78 -20.81 1.96 11.87
CA THR A 78 -21.91 1.09 11.37
C THR A 78 -21.88 0.94 9.85
N ALA A 79 -21.56 2.02 9.12
CA ALA A 79 -21.43 1.99 7.67
C ALA A 79 -20.35 1.00 7.16
N ALA A 80 -19.29 0.80 7.94
CA ALA A 80 -18.19 -0.11 7.63
C ALA A 80 -18.45 -1.57 8.04
N LYS A 81 -19.51 -1.85 8.83
CA LYS A 81 -19.89 -3.22 9.22
C LYS A 81 -20.67 -3.96 8.15
N VAL A 82 -21.10 -3.27 7.09
CA VAL A 82 -21.81 -3.90 5.97
C VAL A 82 -20.81 -4.68 5.11
N TYR A 83 -21.10 -5.95 4.84
CA TYR A 83 -20.25 -6.80 4.02
C TYR A 83 -20.26 -6.35 2.57
N ARG A 84 -19.09 -5.91 2.08
CA ARG A 84 -18.88 -5.41 0.72
C ARG A 84 -17.51 -5.84 0.22
N THR A 85 -17.31 -5.72 -1.08
CA THR A 85 -16.00 -5.81 -1.72
C THR A 85 -15.70 -4.46 -2.34
N MET A 86 -14.58 -3.84 -1.95
CA MET A 86 -14.16 -2.52 -2.43
C MET A 86 -12.64 -2.36 -2.35
N PRO A 87 -12.04 -1.38 -3.04
CA PRO A 87 -10.61 -1.08 -2.88
C PRO A 87 -10.24 -0.82 -1.42
N VAL A 88 -9.05 -1.26 -1.01
CA VAL A 88 -8.57 -1.10 0.38
C VAL A 88 -8.54 0.38 0.77
N THR A 89 -8.12 1.26 -0.14
CA THR A 89 -8.20 2.73 0.05
C THR A 89 -9.61 3.21 0.44
N HIS A 90 -10.65 2.72 -0.24
CA HIS A 90 -12.03 3.09 0.04
C HIS A 90 -12.51 2.53 1.38
N ALA A 91 -12.14 1.29 1.70
CA ALA A 91 -12.45 0.68 2.98
C ALA A 91 -11.81 1.46 4.14
N LEU A 92 -10.54 1.85 4.01
CA LEU A 92 -9.84 2.68 5.00
C LEU A 92 -10.49 4.05 5.16
N GLN A 93 -10.87 4.70 4.05
CA GLN A 93 -11.57 5.98 4.11
C GLN A 93 -12.93 5.86 4.83
N LEU A 94 -13.68 4.78 4.57
CA LEU A 94 -14.95 4.51 5.25
C LEU A 94 -14.76 4.28 6.75
N LEU A 95 -13.68 3.60 7.14
CA LEU A 95 -13.35 3.34 8.55
C LEU A 95 -13.03 4.62 9.32
N ILE A 96 -12.25 5.53 8.75
CA ILE A 96 -11.91 6.80 9.41
C ILE A 96 -13.04 7.82 9.35
N GLY A 97 -13.99 7.67 8.42
CA GLY A 97 -15.14 8.55 8.25
C GLY A 97 -14.81 9.82 7.48
N GLU A 98 -15.83 10.65 7.30
CA GLU A 98 -15.74 11.91 6.55
C GLU A 98 -14.83 12.94 7.25
N ASN A 99 -14.27 13.85 6.46
CA ASN A 99 -13.39 14.92 6.94
C ASN A 99 -12.15 14.41 7.69
N ASN A 100 -11.68 13.20 7.38
CA ASN A 100 -10.39 12.66 7.82
C ASN A 100 -9.59 12.24 6.61
N SER A 101 -8.27 12.27 6.72
CA SER A 101 -7.36 11.99 5.61
C SER A 101 -6.55 10.73 5.87
N LEU A 102 -6.44 9.90 4.83
CA LEU A 102 -5.51 8.80 4.74
C LEU A 102 -4.19 9.32 4.14
N ILE A 103 -3.09 9.16 4.86
CA ILE A 103 -1.74 9.53 4.42
C ILE A 103 -0.97 8.25 4.14
N VAL A 104 -0.40 8.12 2.94
CA VAL A 104 0.24 6.89 2.45
C VAL A 104 1.66 7.16 1.99
N ASP A 105 2.60 6.48 2.61
CA ASP A 105 3.96 6.28 2.11
C ASP A 105 4.03 4.91 1.42
N ARG A 106 4.09 4.92 0.09
CA ARG A 106 4.13 3.70 -0.74
C ARG A 106 5.52 3.07 -0.79
N GLU A 107 6.57 3.87 -0.58
CA GLU A 107 7.96 3.44 -0.66
C GLU A 107 8.32 2.63 0.59
N HIS A 108 7.98 3.16 1.77
CA HIS A 108 8.28 2.52 3.05
C HIS A 108 7.13 1.66 3.59
N LYS A 109 6.02 1.55 2.83
CA LYS A 109 4.81 0.83 3.23
C LYS A 109 4.25 1.32 4.57
N LEU A 110 4.22 2.63 4.77
CA LEU A 110 3.70 3.25 5.99
C LEU A 110 2.36 3.93 5.70
N ILE A 111 1.43 3.83 6.64
CA ILE A 111 0.14 4.51 6.59
C ILE A 111 -0.09 5.23 7.90
N THR A 112 -0.67 6.42 7.81
CA THR A 112 -1.20 7.12 8.98
C THR A 112 -2.48 7.86 8.64
N PHE A 113 -3.14 8.41 9.66
CA PHE A 113 -4.44 9.03 9.57
C PHE A 113 -4.42 10.39 10.25
N SER A 114 -5.06 11.38 9.65
CA SER A 114 -5.23 12.69 10.27
C SER A 114 -6.69 13.08 10.32
N LYS A 115 -7.07 13.77 11.39
CA LYS A 115 -8.29 14.58 11.37
C LYS A 115 -8.13 15.66 10.30
N GLY A 116 -9.14 15.81 9.44
CA GLY A 116 -9.16 16.89 8.45
C GLY A 116 -9.22 18.24 9.17
N VAL A 117 -8.54 19.21 8.59
CA VAL A 117 -8.63 20.60 9.02
C VAL A 117 -9.64 21.26 8.08
N LEU A 118 -10.73 21.82 8.63
CA LEU A 118 -11.55 22.75 7.86
C LEU A 118 -10.66 23.96 7.58
N LEU A 119 -10.28 24.15 6.32
CA LEU A 119 -9.55 25.34 5.84
C LEU A 119 -10.49 26.54 5.80
#